data_AF-A0A0N4UL08-F1
#
_entry.id   AF-A0A0N4UL08-F1
#
_cell.length_a   1.000
_cell.length_b   1.000
_cell.length_c   1.000
_cell.angle_alpha   90.00
_cell.angle_beta   90.00
_cell.angle_gamma   90.00
#
_symmetry.space_group_name_H-M   'P 1'
#
loop_
_entity.id
_entity.type
_entity.pdbx_description
1 polymer ?
#
loop_
_entity_poly.entity_id
_entity_poly.type
_entity_poly.pdbx_seq_one_letter_code
_entity_poly.pdbx_strand_id
1 'polypeptide(L)'
;MALINASHWKIPAQWEQSTVFEIREVRIGDPIYHHWTCKYGPVASQVYCMIVNNCTVSTSQPNSLAVPIIDEHGCSLFPNLIPHVSYMNDLDAGLKSNAFSLDIEQPTITFHCNIKLLLKMQGVCRRPQCIPIDWYQRRLILYMYMHPQIYS
;
A
#
# COMPACT_ATOMS: atom_id res chain seq x y z
N MET A 1 18.80 10.41 -13.37
CA MET A 1 17.90 10.44 -12.20
C MET A 1 16.49 10.34 -12.73
N ALA A 2 15.80 9.23 -12.48
CA ALA A 2 14.42 9.04 -12.89
C ALA A 2 13.50 9.71 -11.86
N LEU A 3 12.70 10.67 -12.33
CA LEU A 3 11.67 11.34 -11.53
C LEU A 3 10.39 10.53 -11.68
N ILE A 4 9.86 10.02 -10.57
CA ILE A 4 8.58 9.32 -10.54
C ILE A 4 7.48 10.34 -10.26
N ASN A 5 6.54 10.48 -11.19
CA ASN A 5 5.30 11.18 -10.94
C ASN A 5 4.38 10.26 -10.13
N ALA A 6 4.31 10.47 -8.81
CA ALA A 6 3.35 9.78 -7.96
C ALA A 6 1.96 10.41 -8.18
N SER A 7 1.11 9.74 -8.96
CA SER A 7 -0.23 10.25 -9.28
C SER A 7 -1.32 9.53 -8.46
N HIS A 8 -2.26 10.37 -8.01
CA HIS A 8 -3.66 10.07 -7.69
C HIS A 8 -3.99 9.46 -6.32
N TRP A 9 -4.27 10.36 -5.36
CA TRP A 9 -5.14 10.11 -4.22
C TRP A 9 -6.56 10.54 -4.62
N LYS A 10 -7.50 9.58 -4.76
CA LYS A 10 -8.93 9.85 -4.92
C LYS A 10 -9.69 9.18 -3.79
N ILE A 11 -10.24 9.98 -2.88
CA ILE A 11 -11.28 9.56 -1.94
C ILE A 11 -12.61 10.03 -2.52
N PRO A 12 -13.60 9.17 -2.77
CA PRO A 12 -14.93 9.63 -3.13
C PRO A 12 -15.75 9.98 -1.89
N ALA A 13 -16.46 11.11 -2.02
CA ALA A 13 -17.72 11.47 -1.36
C ALA A 13 -17.67 11.96 0.10
N GLN A 14 -17.52 13.28 0.27
CA GLN A 14 -18.58 14.21 0.72
C GLN A 14 -17.95 15.47 1.37
N TRP A 15 -17.98 16.58 0.61
CA TRP A 15 -17.98 18.00 1.01
C TRP A 15 -17.00 18.48 2.10
N GLU A 16 -15.89 19.10 1.68
CA GLU A 16 -15.38 20.45 2.05
C GLU A 16 -13.85 20.51 1.76
N GLN A 17 -13.46 21.29 0.74
CA GLN A 17 -12.07 21.69 0.39
C GLN A 17 -11.06 20.57 0.06
N SER A 18 -11.05 20.20 -1.22
CA SER A 18 -9.90 19.61 -1.91
C SER A 18 -8.68 20.53 -1.85
N THR A 19 -7.70 20.22 -1.00
CA THR A 19 -6.31 20.58 -1.31
C THR A 19 -5.80 19.54 -2.30
N VAL A 20 -5.73 19.93 -3.57
CA VAL A 20 -4.93 19.20 -4.55
C VAL A 20 -3.49 19.25 -4.04
N PHE A 21 -3.03 18.18 -3.40
CA PHE A 21 -1.60 18.03 -3.15
C PHE A 21 -0.94 17.76 -4.49
N GLU A 22 -0.14 18.74 -4.89
CA GLU A 22 0.69 18.80 -6.08
C GLU A 22 1.44 17.47 -6.33
N ILE A 23 1.56 17.10 -7.60
CA ILE A 23 2.39 15.97 -8.04
C ILE A 23 3.81 16.25 -7.54
N ARG A 24 4.22 15.57 -6.46
CA ARG A 24 5.61 15.62 -6.01
C ARG A 24 6.39 14.62 -6.83
N GLU A 25 7.33 15.12 -7.63
CA GLU A 25 8.37 14.28 -8.21
C GLU A 25 9.18 13.68 -7.06
N VAL A 26 9.26 12.34 -7.05
CA VAL A 26 10.07 11.59 -6.08
C VAL A 26 11.13 10.81 -6.82
N ARG A 27 12.31 10.64 -6.21
CA ARG A 27 13.38 9.83 -6.78
C ARG A 27 13.19 8.38 -6.37
N ILE A 28 13.55 7.43 -7.24
CA ILE A 28 13.60 6.02 -6.85
C ILE A 28 14.44 5.88 -5.57
N GLY A 29 13.90 5.16 -4.59
CA GLY A 29 14.50 4.98 -3.27
C GLY A 29 14.05 6.00 -2.22
N ASP A 30 13.46 7.13 -2.59
CA ASP A 30 12.94 8.10 -1.64
C ASP A 30 11.80 7.47 -0.81
N PRO A 31 11.72 7.76 0.49
CA PRO A 31 10.63 7.23 1.32
C PRO A 31 9.30 7.87 0.94
N ILE A 32 8.31 7.03 0.64
CA ILE A 32 6.92 7.41 0.39
C ILE A 32 6.05 6.92 1.55
N TYR A 33 5.09 7.76 1.94
CA TYR A 33 4.08 7.38 2.92
C TYR A 33 2.68 7.45 2.30
N HIS A 34 2.03 6.29 2.25
CA HIS A 34 0.65 6.15 1.85
C HIS A 34 -0.24 6.26 3.08
N HIS A 35 -1.27 7.11 3.04
CA HIS A 35 -2.15 7.37 4.18
C HIS A 35 -3.62 7.34 3.74
N TRP A 36 -4.43 6.56 4.45
CA TRP A 36 -5.86 6.47 4.22
C TRP A 36 -6.60 6.84 5.50
N THR A 37 -7.65 7.64 5.36
CA THR A 37 -8.52 8.02 6.48
C THR A 37 -9.98 7.94 6.05
N CYS A 38 -10.84 7.46 6.96
CA CYS A 38 -12.28 7.44 6.78
C CYS A 38 -12.95 8.29 7.87
N LYS A 39 -13.73 9.30 7.47
CA LYS A 39 -14.47 10.18 8.40
C LYS A 39 -15.97 9.88 8.29
N TYR A 40 -16.51 9.15 9.26
CA TYR A 40 -17.95 8.80 9.32
C TYR A 40 -18.65 9.33 10.60
N GLY A 41 -18.08 10.37 11.20
CA GLY A 41 -18.56 10.90 12.48
C GLY A 41 -18.26 9.99 13.68
N PRO A 42 -18.51 10.45 14.91
CA PRO A 42 -18.05 9.80 16.15
C PRO A 42 -18.73 8.45 16.43
N VAL A 43 -19.95 8.24 15.92
CA VAL A 43 -20.70 6.98 16.13
C VAL A 43 -20.09 5.84 15.30
N ALA A 44 -19.64 6.14 14.07
CA ALA A 44 -19.12 5.11 13.18
C ALA A 44 -17.78 4.52 13.66
N SER A 45 -16.91 5.30 14.31
CA SER A 45 -15.66 4.78 14.87
C SER A 45 -15.85 3.81 16.05
N GLN A 46 -17.04 3.78 16.66
CA GLN A 46 -17.37 2.81 17.70
C GLN A 46 -17.79 1.46 17.10
N VAL A 47 -18.40 1.47 15.92
CA VAL A 47 -19.04 0.32 15.28
C VAL A 47 -18.16 -0.30 14.19
N TYR A 48 -17.43 0.53 13.45
CA TYR A 48 -16.66 0.14 12.28
C TYR A 48 -15.17 0.36 12.47
N CYS A 49 -14.42 -0.48 11.78
CA CYS A 49 -13.04 -0.23 11.44
C CYS A 49 -12.84 -0.46 9.94
N MET A 50 -11.72 -0.03 9.41
CA MET A 50 -11.39 -0.19 7.99
C MET A 50 -10.24 -1.17 7.79
N ILE A 51 -10.23 -1.75 6.60
CA ILE A 51 -9.12 -2.50 6.04
C ILE A 51 -8.84 -1.98 4.63
N VAL A 52 -7.56 -1.78 4.33
CA VAL A 52 -7.06 -1.49 2.99
C VAL A 52 -6.72 -2.82 2.33
N ASN A 53 -7.32 -3.11 1.18
CA ASN A 53 -7.12 -4.37 0.46
C ASN A 53 -7.17 -4.19 -1.05
N ASN A 54 -6.86 -5.25 -1.80
CA ASN A 54 -6.89 -5.26 -3.27
C ASN A 54 -6.15 -4.07 -3.88
N CYS A 55 -4.91 -3.85 -3.42
CA CYS A 55 -4.10 -2.79 -3.99
C CYS A 55 -3.35 -3.27 -5.23
N THR A 56 -3.28 -2.41 -6.23
CA THR A 56 -2.54 -2.64 -7.48
C THR A 56 -1.67 -1.44 -7.80
N VAL A 57 -0.60 -1.71 -8.55
CA VAL A 57 0.24 -0.69 -9.19
C VAL A 57 0.23 -0.89 -10.69
N SER A 58 0.14 0.20 -11.44
CA SER A 58 0.16 0.19 -12.90
C SER A 58 1.02 1.34 -13.42
N THR A 59 1.56 1.21 -14.63
CA THR A 59 2.25 2.32 -15.29
C THR A 59 1.24 3.12 -16.12
N SER A 60 1.62 4.35 -16.50
CA SER A 60 0.81 5.16 -17.42
C SER A 60 0.76 4.62 -18.87
N GLN A 61 1.45 3.52 -19.16
CA GLN A 61 1.53 3.00 -20.52
C GLN A 61 0.23 2.31 -20.95
N PRO A 62 -0.19 2.52 -22.21
CA PRO A 62 -1.27 1.76 -22.80
C PRO A 62 -1.02 0.24 -22.68
N ASN A 63 -2.04 -0.53 -22.30
CA ASN A 63 -2.00 -1.98 -22.12
C ASN A 63 -1.09 -2.49 -20.98
N SER A 64 -0.62 -1.62 -20.09
CA SER A 64 0.09 -2.10 -18.88
C SER A 64 -0.88 -2.89 -17.99
N LEU A 65 -0.45 -4.08 -17.56
CA LEU A 65 -1.21 -4.89 -16.60
C LEU A 65 -0.99 -4.32 -15.20
N ALA A 66 -2.09 -4.14 -14.46
CA ALA A 66 -2.02 -3.75 -13.06
C ALA A 66 -1.46 -4.92 -12.24
N VAL A 67 -0.35 -4.70 -11.56
CA VAL A 67 0.31 -5.69 -10.70
C VAL A 67 -0.31 -5.61 -9.31
N PRO A 68 -0.92 -6.69 -8.79
CA PRO A 68 -1.40 -6.71 -7.41
C PRO A 68 -0.23 -6.64 -6.43
N ILE A 69 -0.37 -5.80 -5.40
CA ILE A 69 0.65 -5.60 -4.36
C ILE A 69 0.11 -5.87 -2.96
N ILE A 70 -1.20 -5.73 -2.74
CA ILE A 70 -1.89 -6.11 -1.51
C ILE A 70 -3.10 -6.94 -1.91
N ASP A 71 -3.25 -8.11 -1.30
CA ASP A 71 -4.32 -9.06 -1.58
C ASP A 71 -5.68 -8.63 -1.00
N GLU A 72 -6.68 -9.49 -1.18
CA GLU A 72 -8.06 -9.28 -0.68
C GLU A 72 -8.19 -9.28 0.85
N HIS A 73 -7.20 -9.85 1.54
CA HIS A 73 -7.10 -9.92 3.00
C HIS A 73 -6.31 -8.74 3.58
N GLY A 74 -5.82 -7.82 2.76
CA GLY A 74 -5.03 -6.66 3.20
C GLY A 74 -3.56 -6.99 3.46
N CYS A 75 -3.07 -8.13 2.98
CA CYS A 75 -1.69 -8.55 3.14
C CYS A 75 -0.86 -8.21 1.91
N SER A 76 0.32 -7.63 2.14
CA SER A 76 1.26 -7.38 1.07
C SER A 76 1.74 -8.70 0.45
N LEU A 77 1.76 -8.72 -0.89
CA LEU A 77 2.31 -9.81 -1.68
C LEU A 77 3.84 -9.74 -1.77
N PHE A 78 4.42 -8.56 -1.50
CA PHE A 78 5.87 -8.32 -1.53
C PHE A 78 6.34 -7.58 -0.26
N PRO A 79 6.27 -8.18 0.94
CA PRO A 79 6.46 -7.47 2.21
C PRO A 79 7.82 -6.77 2.40
N ASN A 80 8.86 -7.21 1.66
CA ASN A 80 10.19 -6.57 1.68
C ASN A 80 10.27 -5.26 0.88
N LEU A 81 9.41 -5.09 -0.14
CA LEU A 81 9.36 -3.87 -0.96
C LEU A 81 8.22 -2.96 -0.52
N ILE A 82 7.07 -3.57 -0.23
CA ILE A 82 5.83 -2.92 0.15
C ILE A 82 5.42 -3.59 1.47
N PRO A 83 5.72 -3.01 2.64
CA PRO A 83 5.37 -3.60 3.92
C PRO A 83 3.85 -3.79 4.08
N HIS A 84 3.42 -4.53 5.10
CA HIS A 84 2.00 -4.59 5.46
C HIS A 84 1.48 -3.21 5.87
N VAL A 85 0.20 -2.95 5.59
CA VAL A 85 -0.49 -1.73 6.04
C VAL A 85 -0.57 -1.73 7.56
N SER A 86 -0.15 -0.62 8.18
CA SER A 86 -0.27 -0.40 9.61
C SER A 86 -1.53 0.41 9.91
N TYR A 87 -2.23 0.07 11.00
CA TYR A 87 -3.48 0.72 11.39
C TYR A 87 -3.26 1.47 12.69
N MET A 88 -3.24 2.81 12.63
CA MET A 88 -3.01 3.66 13.79
C MET A 88 -4.28 3.80 14.65
N ASN A 89 -5.46 3.71 14.04
CA ASN A 89 -6.73 3.57 14.73
C ASN A 89 -7.73 2.76 13.86
N ASP A 90 -9.00 2.72 14.24
CA ASP A 90 -10.00 1.93 13.51
C ASP A 90 -10.23 2.41 12.07
N LEU A 91 -10.11 3.72 11.81
CA LEU A 91 -10.43 4.35 10.52
C LEU A 91 -9.24 5.15 9.95
N ASP A 92 -8.03 4.82 10.39
CA ASP A 92 -6.78 5.46 9.98
C ASP A 92 -5.69 4.39 9.79
N ALA A 93 -5.11 4.39 8.59
CA ALA A 93 -4.11 3.41 8.18
C ALA A 93 -3.04 4.05 7.33
N GLY A 94 -1.83 3.51 7.40
CA GLY A 94 -0.75 3.96 6.55
C GLY A 94 0.25 2.87 6.20
N LEU A 95 1.02 3.14 5.17
CA LEU A 95 2.04 2.24 4.64
C LEU A 95 3.26 3.07 4.23
N LYS A 96 4.41 2.75 4.83
CA LYS A 96 5.68 3.38 4.51
C LYS A 96 6.47 2.46 3.58
N SER A 97 6.81 2.93 2.40
CA SER A 97 7.61 2.21 1.40
C SER A 97 8.66 3.15 0.81
N ASN A 98 9.50 2.62 -0.08
CA ASN A 98 10.39 3.46 -0.90
C ASN A 98 9.81 3.55 -2.31
N ALA A 99 10.02 4.69 -2.96
CA ALA A 99 9.65 4.88 -4.36
C ALA A 99 10.34 3.84 -5.25
N PHE A 100 9.58 3.20 -6.13
CA PHE A 100 10.08 2.25 -7.10
C PHE A 100 9.45 2.53 -8.47
N SER A 101 10.01 1.94 -9.51
CA SER A 101 9.44 2.00 -10.85
C SER A 101 9.24 0.59 -11.40
N LEU A 102 8.24 0.42 -12.26
CA LEU A 102 8.02 -0.79 -13.07
C LEU A 102 8.62 -0.64 -14.48
N ASP A 103 9.02 0.57 -14.87
CA ASP A 103 9.53 0.89 -16.21
C ASP A 103 10.68 1.90 -16.13
N ILE A 104 11.67 1.75 -17.00
CA ILE A 104 12.86 2.61 -17.03
C ILE A 104 12.61 3.89 -17.85
N GLU A 105 11.83 3.79 -18.94
CA GLU A 105 11.52 4.87 -19.86
C GLU A 105 10.42 5.79 -19.32
N GLN A 106 9.39 5.20 -18.69
CA GLN A 106 8.25 5.93 -18.14
C GLN A 106 8.04 5.56 -16.67
N PRO A 107 8.84 6.12 -15.76
CA PRO A 107 8.80 5.79 -14.34
C PRO A 107 7.61 6.44 -13.63
N THR A 108 6.41 6.40 -14.22
CA THR A 108 5.18 6.90 -13.61
C THR A 108 4.35 5.70 -13.18
N ILE A 109 4.09 5.59 -11.89
CA ILE A 109 3.25 4.53 -11.33
C ILE A 109 2.00 5.11 -10.69
N THR A 110 0.88 4.42 -10.87
CA THR A 110 -0.40 4.71 -10.24
C THR A 110 -0.69 3.64 -9.20
N PHE A 111 -0.90 4.04 -7.95
CA PHE A 111 -1.35 3.16 -6.88
C PHE A 111 -2.87 3.22 -6.77
N HIS A 112 -3.52 2.06 -6.79
CA HIS A 112 -4.94 1.93 -6.57
C HIS A 112 -5.18 0.95 -5.42
N CYS A 113 -6.08 1.27 -4.50
CA CYS A 113 -6.41 0.44 -3.34
C CYS A 113 -7.91 0.53 -3.03
N ASN A 114 -8.48 -0.55 -2.52
CA ASN A 114 -9.83 -0.54 -1.98
C ASN A 114 -9.80 -0.29 -0.47
N ILE A 115 -10.84 0.37 0.04
CA ILE A 115 -11.11 0.49 1.47
C ILE A 115 -12.41 -0.25 1.77
N LYS A 116 -12.36 -1.21 2.67
CA LYS A 116 -13.53 -1.96 3.14
C LYS A 116 -13.77 -1.68 4.61
N LEU A 117 -15.02 -1.46 4.98
CA LEU A 117 -15.42 -1.36 6.39
C LEU A 117 -15.71 -2.76 6.95
N LEU A 118 -15.24 -3.00 8.17
CA LEU A 118 -15.45 -4.20 8.97
C LEU A 118 -16.24 -3.80 10.22
N LEU A 119 -17.15 -4.68 10.65
CA LEU A 119 -17.86 -4.50 11.91
C LEU A 119 -16.96 -4.90 13.09
N LYS A 120 -16.89 -4.07 14.11
CA LYS A 120 -16.20 -4.39 15.35
C LYS A 120 -17.03 -5.39 16.15
N MET A 121 -16.38 -6.43 16.68
CA MET A 121 -17.02 -7.38 17.59
C MET A 121 -16.46 -7.14 18.99
N GLN A 122 -17.34 -6.81 19.94
CA GLN A 122 -16.95 -6.49 21.33
C GLN A 122 -15.90 -5.37 21.40
N GLY A 123 -16.03 -4.34 20.55
CA GLY A 123 -15.09 -3.23 20.50
C GLY A 123 -13.74 -3.55 19.82
N VAL A 124 -13.52 -4.79 19.37
CA VAL A 124 -12.27 -5.22 18.72
C VAL A 124 -12.45 -5.26 17.21
N CYS A 125 -11.53 -4.63 16.49
CA CYS A 125 -11.43 -4.77 15.04
C CYS A 125 -10.65 -6.05 14.68
N ARG A 126 -11.35 -7.08 14.21
CA ARG A 126 -10.71 -8.33 13.76
C ARG A 126 -10.26 -8.21 12.31
N ARG A 127 -9.02 -7.79 12.11
CA ARG A 127 -8.36 -7.78 10.79
C ARG A 127 -7.64 -9.13 10.53
N PRO A 128 -7.58 -9.59 9.27
CA PRO A 128 -6.76 -10.75 8.90
C PRO A 128 -5.31 -10.58 9.37
N GLN A 129 -4.67 -11.68 9.72
CA GLN A 129 -3.28 -11.70 10.17
C GLN A 129 -2.39 -12.04 8.97
N CYS A 130 -1.45 -11.14 8.67
CA CYS A 130 -0.46 -11.37 7.63
C CYS A 130 0.76 -12.10 8.19
N ILE A 131 1.47 -12.82 7.33
CA ILE A 131 2.74 -13.45 7.70
C ILE A 131 3.74 -12.35 8.07
N PRO A 132 4.39 -12.41 9.24
CA PRO A 132 5.39 -11.43 9.65
C PRO A 132 6.55 -11.28 8.63
N ILE A 133 7.04 -10.05 8.44
CA ILE A 133 8.06 -9.72 7.42
C ILE A 133 9.36 -10.49 7.63
N ASP A 134 9.75 -10.74 8.88
CA ASP A 134 10.95 -11.49 9.27
C ASP A 134 10.94 -12.93 8.75
N TRP A 135 9.76 -13.52 8.57
CA TRP A 135 9.62 -14.85 7.96
C TRP A 135 10.11 -14.85 6.50
N TYR A 136 9.81 -13.81 5.73
CA TYR A 136 10.24 -13.68 4.33
C TYR A 136 11.75 -13.45 4.22
N GLN A 137 12.32 -12.64 5.11
CA GLN A 137 13.75 -12.37 5.14
C GLN A 137 14.56 -13.65 5.41
N ARG A 138 14.12 -14.48 6.37
CA ARG A 138 14.76 -15.79 6.63
C ARG A 138 14.72 -16.70 5.41
N ARG A 139 13.60 -16.70 4.67
CA ARG A 139 13.47 -17.53 3.46
C ARG A 139 14.36 -17.06 2.32
N LEU A 140 14.53 -15.75 2.13
CA LEU A 140 15.47 -15.18 1.17
C LEU A 140 16.91 -15.53 1.51
N ILE A 141 17.29 -15.40 2.78
CA ILE A 141 18.62 -15.79 3.28
C ILE A 141 18.88 -17.28 3.00
N LEU A 142 17.93 -18.16 3.35
CA LEU A 142 18.05 -19.59 3.07
C LEU A 142 18.16 -19.88 1.57
N TYR A 143 17.41 -19.18 0.73
CA TYR A 143 17.50 -19.31 -0.73
C TYR A 143 18.89 -18.90 -1.27
N MET A 144 19.44 -17.79 -0.79
CA MET A 144 20.80 -17.34 -1.15
C MET A 144 21.87 -18.36 -0.70
N TYR A 145 21.72 -18.97 0.48
CA TYR A 145 22.62 -20.02 0.95
C TYR A 145 22.53 -21.31 0.12
N MET A 146 21.33 -21.67 -0.33
CA MET A 146 21.11 -22.88 -1.12
C MET A 146 21.48 -22.71 -2.61
N HIS A 147 21.45 -21.48 -3.13
CA HIS A 147 21.77 -21.17 -4.52
C HIS A 147 22.84 -20.07 -4.65
N PRO A 148 24.10 -20.35 -4.23
CA PRO A 148 25.17 -19.37 -4.32
C PRO A 148 25.50 -19.00 -5.78
N GLN A 149 25.23 -19.89 -6.73
CA GLN A 149 25.51 -19.73 -8.16
C GLN A 149 24.66 -18.66 -8.87
N ILE A 150 23.62 -18.12 -8.21
CA ILE A 150 22.72 -17.10 -8.82
C ILE A 150 23.26 -15.67 -8.62
N TYR A 151 24.19 -15.48 -7.69
CA TYR A 151 24.70 -14.16 -7.28
C TYR A 151 26.21 -13.98 -7.57
N SER A 152 26.78 -14.74 -8.51
CA SER A 152 28.16 -14.61 -9.02
C SER A 152 28.17 -14.32 -10.52
#